data_AF-A0A4S8LUH9-F1
#
_entry.id   AF-A0A4S8LUH9-F1
#
_cell.length_a   1.000
_cell.length_b   1.000
_cell.length_c   1.000
_cell.angle_alpha   90.00
_cell.angle_beta   90.00
_cell.angle_gamma   90.00
#
_symmetry.space_group_name_H-M   'P 1'
#
loop_
_entity.id
_entity.type
_entity.pdbx_description
1 polymer ?
#
loop_
_entity_poly.entity_id
_entity_poly.type
_entity_poly.pdbx_seq_one_letter_code
_entity_poly.pdbx_strand_id
1 'polypeptide(L)'
;WPRDPKGPVLSSPFSFAGKRAPNAHVTWSSNICGFYFVNMDPGTEWRHVVSQSMMAAECRRIGEAGFAKQQIERADKEEEPRRREWADVTRIWKIEDEIIREGESNRTPFHPNSYPSPWPLVPFSIEPYKLQQTIPFHLLPEKLVVHDP
;
A
#
# COMPACT_ATOMS: atom_id res chain seq x y z
N TRP A 1 -19.46 6.56 -1.91
CA TRP A 1 -19.70 8.01 -1.77
C TRP A 1 -20.96 8.34 -2.55
N PRO A 2 -21.98 8.97 -1.95
CA PRO A 2 -23.21 9.34 -2.66
C PRO A 2 -22.93 10.34 -3.76
N ARG A 3 -23.48 10.10 -4.95
CA ARG A 3 -23.36 10.98 -6.13
C ARG A 3 -24.75 11.34 -6.63
N ASP A 4 -24.86 12.43 -7.37
CA ASP A 4 -26.06 12.69 -8.17
C ASP A 4 -26.20 11.61 -9.26
N PRO A 5 -27.33 10.87 -9.34
CA PRO A 5 -27.58 9.91 -10.42
C PRO A 5 -27.53 10.52 -11.83
N LYS A 6 -27.69 11.83 -11.96
CA LYS A 6 -27.57 12.60 -13.21
C LYS A 6 -26.31 13.48 -13.24
N GLY A 7 -25.39 13.27 -12.29
CA GLY A 7 -24.15 14.01 -12.19
C GLY A 7 -23.20 13.75 -13.36
N PRO A 8 -22.18 14.60 -13.54
CA PRO A 8 -21.16 14.39 -14.57
C PRO A 8 -20.35 13.12 -14.32
N VAL A 9 -19.86 12.54 -15.42
CA VAL A 9 -18.83 11.51 -15.39
C VAL A 9 -17.54 12.12 -14.85
N LEU A 10 -16.98 11.49 -13.82
CA LEU A 10 -15.67 11.84 -13.29
C LEU A 10 -14.58 11.14 -14.11
N SER A 11 -13.48 11.83 -14.37
CA SER A 11 -12.31 11.26 -15.03
C SER A 11 -11.17 11.05 -14.04
N SER A 12 -10.45 9.93 -14.21
CA SER A 12 -9.20 9.64 -13.51
C SER A 12 -8.02 9.98 -14.43
N PRO A 13 -6.94 10.61 -13.93
CA PRO A 13 -6.73 11.01 -12.53
C PRO A 13 -7.59 12.23 -12.15
N PHE A 14 -8.07 12.25 -10.90
CA PHE A 14 -8.81 13.39 -10.38
C PHE A 14 -7.95 14.65 -10.43
N SER A 15 -8.55 15.76 -10.83
CA SER A 15 -7.90 17.08 -10.84
C SER A 15 -7.49 17.54 -9.44
N PHE A 16 -8.20 17.09 -8.40
CA PHE A 16 -7.88 17.37 -7.01
C PHE A 16 -7.24 16.17 -6.32
N ALA A 17 -6.08 16.39 -5.72
CA ALA A 17 -5.28 15.38 -5.03
C ALA A 17 -5.88 14.89 -3.70
N GLY A 18 -6.79 15.67 -3.10
CA GLY A 18 -7.22 15.47 -1.71
C GLY A 18 -6.12 15.83 -0.71
N LYS A 19 -6.38 15.55 0.57
CA LYS A 19 -5.32 15.58 1.60
C LYS A 19 -4.29 14.49 1.30
N ARG A 20 -3.01 14.76 1.53
CA ARG A 20 -1.89 13.82 1.34
C ARG A 20 -0.88 13.95 2.47
N ALA A 21 -0.36 12.83 2.96
CA ALA A 21 0.75 12.87 3.90
C ALA A 21 2.07 13.25 3.18
N PRO A 22 2.97 14.03 3.82
CA PRO A 22 4.18 14.58 3.18
C PRO A 22 5.13 13.54 2.54
N ASN A 23 5.01 12.27 2.92
CA ASN A 23 5.87 11.17 2.48
C ASN A 23 5.06 9.94 2.00
N ALA A 24 3.82 10.12 1.55
CA ALA A 24 2.89 9.02 1.29
C ALA A 24 2.25 9.05 -0.10
N HIS A 25 1.44 8.00 -0.35
CA HIS A 25 0.67 7.76 -1.57
C HIS A 25 -0.32 8.88 -1.92
N VAL A 26 -0.88 8.76 -3.13
CA VAL A 26 -1.82 9.69 -3.78
C VAL A 26 -3.07 9.98 -2.93
N THR A 27 -3.46 9.08 -2.03
CA THR A 27 -4.64 9.20 -1.16
C THR A 27 -4.26 9.10 0.32
N TRP A 28 -5.01 9.81 1.16
CA TRP A 28 -4.85 9.78 2.62
C TRP A 28 -6.21 9.86 3.31
N SER A 29 -6.32 9.19 4.46
CA SER A 29 -7.42 9.31 5.40
C SER A 29 -6.90 9.08 6.83
N SER A 30 -7.50 9.75 7.82
CA SER A 30 -7.18 9.59 9.25
C SER A 30 -7.46 8.18 9.79
N ASN A 31 -8.45 7.49 9.21
CA ASN A 31 -8.84 6.13 9.56
C ASN A 31 -9.39 5.36 8.35
N ILE A 32 -9.60 4.05 8.49
CA ILE A 32 -10.06 3.17 7.40
C ILE A 32 -11.43 3.53 6.84
N CYS A 33 -12.28 4.22 7.60
CA CYS A 33 -13.63 4.58 7.17
C CYS A 33 -13.67 5.82 6.27
N GLY A 34 -12.56 6.53 6.08
CA GLY A 34 -12.50 7.67 5.17
C GLY A 34 -12.14 7.30 3.73
N PHE A 35 -12.17 6.01 3.38
CA PHE A 35 -12.08 5.54 2.00
C PHE A 35 -13.44 5.08 1.51
N TYR A 36 -13.78 5.46 0.28
CA TYR A 36 -15.08 5.20 -0.32
C TYR A 36 -14.94 4.61 -1.72
N PHE A 37 -15.83 3.68 -2.04
CA PHE A 37 -16.12 3.38 -3.44
C PHE A 37 -17.02 4.46 -4.03
N VAL A 38 -16.71 4.92 -5.24
CA VAL A 38 -17.50 5.88 -6.00
C VAL A 38 -17.70 5.37 -7.42
N ASN A 39 -18.92 5.49 -7.95
CA ASN A 39 -19.19 5.29 -9.37
C ASN A 39 -18.70 6.54 -10.11
N MET A 40 -17.73 6.36 -11.00
CA MET A 40 -17.16 7.48 -11.77
C MET A 40 -18.17 8.01 -12.78
N ASP A 41 -18.83 7.09 -13.48
CA ASP A 41 -20.03 7.35 -14.27
C ASP A 41 -21.24 6.84 -13.47
N PRO A 42 -22.20 7.72 -13.09
CA PRO A 42 -23.41 7.33 -12.36
C PRO A 42 -24.22 6.23 -13.04
N GLY A 43 -24.16 6.10 -14.37
CA GLY A 43 -24.88 5.10 -15.15
C GLY A 43 -24.22 3.72 -15.21
N THR A 44 -23.04 3.54 -14.59
CA THR A 44 -22.28 2.29 -14.64
C THR A 44 -21.97 1.74 -13.24
N GLU A 45 -21.63 0.45 -13.17
CA GLU A 45 -21.19 -0.19 -11.92
C GLU A 45 -19.68 -0.07 -11.67
N TRP A 46 -18.95 0.66 -12.52
CA TRP A 46 -17.50 0.77 -12.39
C TRP A 46 -17.12 1.68 -11.21
N ARG A 47 -16.46 1.08 -10.22
CA ARG A 47 -16.17 1.71 -8.93
C ARG A 47 -14.68 2.03 -8.76
N HIS A 48 -14.41 3.25 -8.33
CA HIS A 48 -13.09 3.71 -7.91
C HIS A 48 -13.01 3.86 -6.40
N VAL A 49 -11.84 3.58 -5.82
CA VAL A 49 -11.55 3.91 -4.42
C VAL A 49 -10.98 5.33 -4.35
N VAL A 50 -11.61 6.17 -3.53
CA VAL A 50 -11.21 7.55 -3.28
C VAL A 50 -11.15 7.84 -1.79
N SER A 51 -10.32 8.79 -1.37
CA SER A 51 -10.38 9.30 0.00
C SER A 51 -11.51 10.32 0.15
N GLN A 52 -11.98 10.49 1.38
CA GLN A 52 -13.06 11.40 1.71
C GLN A 52 -12.71 12.86 1.39
N SER A 53 -11.47 13.29 1.67
CA SER A 53 -11.01 14.65 1.37
C SER A 53 -10.94 14.92 -0.14
N MET A 54 -10.53 13.93 -0.93
CA MET A 54 -10.52 14.01 -2.40
C MET A 54 -11.94 14.18 -2.94
N MET A 55 -12.86 13.31 -2.51
CA MET A 55 -14.23 13.32 -3.03
C MET A 55 -15.05 14.50 -2.51
N ALA A 56 -14.81 14.97 -1.28
CA ALA A 56 -15.42 16.19 -0.76
C ALA A 56 -15.05 17.42 -1.61
N ALA A 57 -13.77 17.56 -1.96
CA ALA A 57 -13.31 18.64 -2.81
C ALA A 57 -13.92 18.56 -4.22
N GLU A 58 -13.92 17.37 -4.82
CA GLU A 58 -14.48 17.17 -6.16
C GLU A 58 -16.00 17.41 -6.19
N CYS A 59 -16.76 16.92 -5.20
CA CYS A 59 -18.19 17.19 -5.08
C CYS A 59 -18.51 18.68 -4.95
N ARG A 60 -17.70 19.44 -4.20
CA ARG A 60 -17.86 20.90 -4.13
C ARG A 60 -17.60 21.56 -5.48
N ARG A 61 -16.56 21.12 -6.19
CA ARG A 61 -16.18 21.65 -7.50
C ARG A 61 -17.27 21.46 -8.56
N ILE A 62 -17.90 20.29 -8.58
CA ILE A 62 -18.95 19.94 -9.56
C ILE A 62 -20.36 20.33 -9.12
N GLY A 63 -20.52 20.94 -7.94
CA GLY A 63 -21.83 21.37 -7.42
C GLY A 63 -22.68 20.25 -6.79
N GLU A 64 -22.10 19.08 -6.52
CA GLU A 64 -22.79 17.92 -5.93
C GLU A 64 -22.73 17.86 -4.39
N ALA A 65 -22.30 18.94 -3.72
CA ALA A 65 -22.15 18.95 -2.26
C ALA A 65 -23.45 18.62 -1.49
N GLY A 66 -24.61 18.85 -2.10
CA GLY A 66 -25.91 18.53 -1.51
C GLY A 66 -26.22 17.03 -1.37
N PHE A 67 -25.60 16.17 -2.20
CA PHE A 67 -25.87 14.72 -2.22
C PHE A 67 -25.09 13.95 -1.16
N ALA A 68 -23.96 14.49 -0.70
CA ALA A 68 -23.04 13.84 0.23
C ALA A 68 -22.80 14.65 1.51
N LYS A 69 -23.82 15.39 2.01
CA LYS A 69 -23.67 16.34 3.13
C LYS A 69 -22.97 15.75 4.35
N GLN A 70 -23.37 14.56 4.79
CA GLN A 70 -22.79 13.91 5.97
C GLN A 70 -21.32 13.51 5.75
N GLN A 71 -21.01 12.99 4.55
CA GLN A 71 -19.66 12.57 4.19
C GLN A 71 -18.73 13.78 4.05
N ILE A 72 -19.25 14.89 3.54
CA ILE A 72 -18.55 16.17 3.44
C ILE A 72 -18.28 16.75 4.83
N GLU A 73 -19.28 16.77 5.72
CA GLU A 73 -19.09 17.22 7.10
C GLU A 73 -18.04 16.37 7.83
N ARG A 74 -18.06 15.05 7.61
CA ARG A 74 -17.04 14.14 8.15
C ARG A 74 -15.65 14.42 7.55
N ALA A 75 -15.57 14.73 6.26
CA ALA A 75 -14.33 15.10 5.59
C ALA A 75 -13.75 16.42 6.12
N ASP A 76 -14.60 17.37 6.49
CA ASP A 76 -14.18 18.66 7.04
C ASP A 76 -13.65 18.55 8.48
N LYS A 77 -14.19 17.61 9.25
CA LYS A 77 -13.71 17.28 10.60
C LYS A 77 -12.51 16.33 10.58
N GLU A 78 -12.04 15.94 9.41
CA GLU A 78 -10.88 15.06 9.29
C GLU A 78 -9.62 15.77 9.77
N GLU A 79 -8.80 15.03 10.53
CA GLU A 79 -7.47 15.48 10.92
C GLU A 79 -6.60 15.85 9.71
N GLU A 80 -5.52 16.58 9.97
CA GLU A 80 -4.52 16.86 8.96
C GLU A 80 -3.57 15.67 8.77
N PRO A 81 -3.04 15.47 7.55
CA PRO A 81 -2.08 14.42 7.30
C PRO A 81 -0.82 14.60 8.13
N ARG A 82 -0.54 13.61 8.97
CA ARG A 82 0.72 13.52 9.69
C ARG A 82 1.76 12.77 8.87
N ARG A 83 3.03 13.13 9.08
CA ARG A 83 4.16 12.35 8.57
C ARG A 83 4.01 10.91 9.08
N ARG A 84 4.12 9.95 8.17
CA ARG A 84 4.17 8.54 8.57
C ARG A 84 5.59 8.27 9.03
N GLU A 85 5.75 8.08 10.34
CA GLU A 85 7.01 7.55 10.86
C GLU A 85 7.20 6.12 10.35
N TRP A 86 8.45 5.72 10.23
CA TRP A 86 8.81 4.36 9.88
C TRP A 86 8.18 3.39 10.87
N ALA A 87 7.69 2.26 10.36
CA ALA A 87 7.18 1.22 11.25
C ALA A 87 8.34 0.66 12.06
N ASP A 88 8.12 0.41 13.34
CA ASP A 88 9.05 -0.36 14.16
C ASP A 88 9.02 -1.81 13.67
N VAL A 89 9.95 -2.12 12.75
CA VAL A 89 10.07 -3.45 12.15
C VAL A 89 10.31 -4.50 13.22
N THR A 90 11.08 -4.19 14.26
CA THR A 90 11.34 -5.12 15.37
C THR A 90 10.06 -5.47 16.10
N ARG A 91 9.18 -4.48 16.33
CA ARG A 91 7.85 -4.74 16.91
C ARG A 91 6.98 -5.61 16.01
N ILE A 92 6.99 -5.37 14.70
CA ILE A 92 6.25 -6.20 13.73
C ILE A 92 6.73 -7.65 13.81
N TRP A 93 8.04 -7.88 13.79
CA TRP A 93 8.63 -9.23 13.90
C TRP A 93 8.27 -9.91 15.22
N LYS A 94 8.31 -9.19 16.35
CA LYS A 94 7.90 -9.74 17.65
C LYS A 94 6.45 -10.19 17.67
N ILE A 95 5.54 -9.39 17.09
CA ILE A 95 4.12 -9.74 17.00
C ILE A 95 3.95 -10.98 16.12
N GLU A 96 4.65 -11.05 14.99
CA GLU A 96 4.61 -12.22 14.10
C GLU A 96 5.12 -13.48 14.81
N ASP A 97 6.25 -13.39 15.52
CA ASP A 97 6.81 -14.49 16.32
C ASP A 97 5.83 -14.94 17.43
N GLU A 98 5.12 -14.00 18.07
CA GLU A 98 4.08 -14.29 19.06
C GLU A 98 2.90 -15.06 18.44
N ILE A 99 2.38 -14.60 17.29
CA ILE A 99 1.29 -15.27 16.55
C ILE A 99 1.71 -16.67 16.08
N ILE A 100 2.96 -16.83 15.63
CA ILE A 100 3.53 -18.13 15.24
C ILE A 100 3.61 -19.05 16.46
N ARG A 101 4.10 -18.55 17.60
CA ARG A 101 4.24 -19.31 18.83
C ARG A 101 2.89 -19.75 19.40
N GLU A 102 1.86 -18.91 19.29
CA GLU A 102 0.51 -19.19 19.76
C GLU A 102 -0.27 -20.13 18.81
N GLY A 103 0.30 -20.46 17.65
CA GLY A 103 -0.30 -21.39 16.68
C GLY A 103 -1.52 -20.82 15.95
N GLU A 104 -1.78 -19.52 16.08
CA GLU A 104 -2.88 -18.83 15.41
C GLU A 104 -2.54 -18.47 13.96
N SER A 105 -1.28 -18.60 13.56
CA SER A 105 -0.87 -18.47 12.15
C SER A 105 -1.18 -19.74 11.35
N ASN A 106 -2.14 -19.64 10.42
CA ASN A 106 -2.31 -20.63 9.33
C ASN A 106 -1.13 -20.64 8.34
N ARG A 107 -0.13 -19.79 8.53
CA ARG A 107 1.07 -19.69 7.70
C ARG A 107 2.25 -20.21 8.49
N THR A 108 2.46 -21.51 8.45
CA THR A 108 3.77 -22.04 8.84
C THR A 108 4.80 -21.55 7.80
N PRO A 109 6.00 -21.08 8.19
CA PRO A 109 7.04 -20.64 7.25
C PRO A 109 7.41 -21.72 6.21
N PHE A 110 7.08 -22.97 6.49
CA PHE A 110 7.32 -24.13 5.63
C PHE A 110 6.04 -24.72 5.03
N HIS A 111 4.93 -23.97 5.01
CA HIS A 111 3.70 -24.46 4.40
C HIS A 111 3.90 -24.64 2.89
N PRO A 112 3.64 -25.83 2.31
CA PRO A 112 3.91 -26.12 0.90
C PRO A 112 3.22 -25.14 -0.06
N ASN A 113 2.00 -24.71 0.26
CA ASN A 113 1.24 -23.74 -0.55
C ASN A 113 1.74 -22.29 -0.48
N SER A 114 2.68 -21.97 0.42
CA SER A 114 3.28 -20.64 0.50
C SER A 114 4.31 -20.39 -0.59
N TYR A 115 4.70 -21.43 -1.34
CA TYR A 115 5.69 -21.31 -2.39
C TYR A 115 5.12 -21.82 -3.73
N PRO A 116 5.32 -21.08 -4.83
CA PRO A 116 4.90 -21.53 -6.15
C PRO A 116 5.73 -22.75 -6.59
N SER A 117 5.12 -23.68 -7.34
CA SER A 117 5.84 -24.81 -7.95
C SER A 117 7.11 -24.30 -8.67
N PRO A 118 8.30 -24.86 -8.42
CA PRO A 118 8.58 -26.19 -7.83
C PRO A 118 8.94 -26.20 -6.33
N TRP A 119 8.60 -25.16 -5.57
CA TRP A 119 8.96 -25.04 -4.16
C TRP A 119 7.99 -25.76 -3.20
N PRO A 120 8.43 -26.15 -1.98
CA PRO A 120 9.80 -26.04 -1.48
C PRO A 120 10.73 -27.00 -2.20
N LEU A 121 11.92 -26.52 -2.56
CA LEU A 121 12.96 -27.36 -3.15
C LEU A 121 13.37 -28.41 -2.13
N VAL A 122 13.40 -29.68 -2.54
CA VAL A 122 14.04 -30.74 -1.74
C VAL A 122 15.49 -30.29 -1.45
N PRO A 123 15.94 -30.23 -0.19
CA PRO A 123 17.30 -29.81 0.12
C PRO A 123 18.32 -30.57 -0.72
N PHE A 124 19.26 -29.85 -1.34
CA PHE A 124 20.31 -30.40 -2.22
C PHE A 124 19.82 -31.03 -3.54
N SER A 125 18.56 -30.84 -3.96
CA SER A 125 18.07 -31.36 -5.25
C SER A 125 18.43 -30.53 -6.47
N ILE A 126 18.89 -29.30 -6.25
CA ILE A 126 19.37 -28.39 -7.30
C ILE A 126 20.81 -28.07 -7.01
N GLU A 127 21.64 -28.14 -8.04
CA GLU A 127 23.03 -27.72 -7.98
C GLU A 127 23.08 -26.24 -7.59
N PRO A 128 23.69 -25.87 -6.45
CA PRO A 128 23.67 -24.50 -5.97
C PRO A 128 24.32 -23.60 -7.01
N TYR A 129 23.60 -22.52 -7.40
CA TYR A 129 24.16 -21.50 -8.25
C TYR A 129 25.48 -21.02 -7.66
N LYS A 130 26.55 -21.00 -8.47
CA LYS A 130 27.82 -20.42 -8.06
C LYS A 130 27.65 -18.90 -7.92
N LEU A 131 27.35 -18.46 -6.70
CA LEU A 131 27.28 -17.04 -6.33
C LEU A 131 28.66 -16.35 -6.34
N GLN A 132 29.72 -17.13 -6.59
CA GLN A 132 31.09 -16.66 -6.65
C GLN A 132 31.61 -16.79 -8.07
N GLN A 133 32.03 -15.68 -8.64
CA GLN A 133 32.77 -15.64 -9.89
C GLN A 133 34.21 -15.24 -9.57
N THR A 134 35.17 -16.06 -10.01
CA THR A 134 36.59 -15.70 -9.91
C THR A 134 36.84 -14.46 -10.75
N ILE A 135 37.29 -13.38 -10.12
CA ILE A 135 37.72 -12.17 -10.83
C ILE A 135 39.14 -12.42 -11.36
N PRO A 136 39.40 -12.23 -12.66
CA PRO A 136 40.75 -12.28 -13.21
C PRO A 136 41.72 -11.38 -12.44
N PHE A 137 42.91 -11.89 -12.15
CA PHE A 137 43.89 -11.21 -11.29
C PHE A 137 44.27 -9.81 -11.78
N HIS A 138 44.30 -9.58 -13.09
CA HIS A 138 44.61 -8.27 -13.70
C HIS A 138 43.53 -7.21 -13.45
N LEU A 139 42.34 -7.58 -12.96
CA LEU A 139 41.27 -6.66 -12.61
C LEU A 139 41.25 -6.33 -11.10
N LEU A 140 42.09 -6.98 -10.30
CA LEU A 140 42.20 -6.69 -8.88
C LEU A 140 43.08 -5.45 -8.67
N PRO A 141 42.74 -4.58 -7.70
CA PRO A 141 43.62 -3.48 -7.32
C PRO A 141 44.91 -4.03 -6.69
N GLU A 142 46.03 -3.31 -6.85
CA GLU A 142 47.33 -3.69 -6.26
C GLU A 142 47.28 -3.80 -4.72
N LYS A 143 46.33 -3.09 -4.09
CA LYS A 143 46.12 -3.11 -2.64
C LYS A 143 44.65 -3.33 -2.32
N LEU A 144 44.35 -4.44 -1.66
CA LEU A 144 43.05 -4.75 -1.09
C LEU A 144 43.05 -4.35 0.40
N VAL A 145 42.12 -3.48 0.80
CA VAL A 145 41.89 -3.17 2.22
C VAL A 145 40.60 -3.85 2.62
N VAL A 146 40.70 -4.86 3.47
CA VAL A 146 39.55 -5.56 4.04
C VAL A 146 39.21 -4.90 5.36
N HIS A 147 37.99 -4.42 5.50
CA HIS A 147 37.44 -4.02 6.79
C HIS A 147 36.75 -5.25 7.38
N ASP A 148 37.17 -5.67 8.58
CA ASP A 148 36.42 -6.66 9.35
C ASP A 148 35.06 -6.05 9.77
N PRO A 149 33.95 -6.81 9.75
CA PRO A 149 32.62 -6.32 10.11
C PRO A 149 32.46 -5.92 11.58
#